data_AF-A0AAN1PVA7-F1
#
_entry.id   AF-A0AAN1PVA7-F1
#
_cell.length_a   1.000
_cell.length_b   1.000
_cell.length_c   1.000
_cell.angle_alpha   90.00
_cell.angle_beta   90.00
_cell.angle_gamma   90.00
#
_symmetry.space_group_name_H-M   'P 1'
#
loop_
_entity.id
_entity.type
_entity.pdbx_description
1 polymer ?
#
loop_
_entity_poly.entity_id
_entity_poly.type
_entity_poly.pdbx_seq_one_letter_code
_entity_poly.pdbx_strand_id
1 'polypeptide(L)'
;MNKIIKALESRLNIKVLKEIGSGLQGVAYETDDGRVLKITNSFSEALNSKHLMNEPSQHTVEFYDVGKLINDKYYILQEKVETGIAQQLFEDLMEYAEDKFNYDFDSMLGCETKADIDLSEEHAEFFESIQMALRDLASKGIYSFDLTEGNVGRTTDGRYVVFDIETEDYEPTLDDFAYMNRNQNTDRDRECSHSPGF
;
A
#
# COMPACT_ATOMS: atom_id res chain seq x y z
N MET A 1 -12.59 17.33 -10.50
CA MET A 1 -11.35 16.97 -9.79
C MET A 1 -10.82 18.12 -8.94
N ASN A 2 -10.56 19.31 -9.52
CA ASN A 2 -9.91 20.43 -8.82
C ASN A 2 -10.53 20.85 -7.47
N LYS A 3 -11.87 20.84 -7.33
CA LYS A 3 -12.54 21.16 -6.05
C LYS A 3 -12.24 20.13 -4.95
N ILE A 4 -12.17 18.84 -5.31
CA ILE A 4 -11.85 17.75 -4.38
C ILE A 4 -10.41 17.90 -3.89
N ILE A 5 -9.47 18.10 -4.83
CA ILE A 5 -8.05 18.31 -4.50
C ILE A 5 -7.89 19.52 -3.57
N LYS A 6 -8.51 20.66 -3.85
CA LYS A 6 -8.41 21.86 -2.99
C LYS A 6 -8.96 21.61 -1.57
N ALA A 7 -10.05 20.84 -1.46
CA ALA A 7 -10.59 20.47 -0.16
C ALA A 7 -9.65 19.53 0.61
N LEU A 8 -9.03 18.56 -0.09
CA LEU A 8 -8.04 17.65 0.50
C LEU A 8 -6.77 18.38 0.92
N GLU A 9 -6.21 19.26 0.08
CA GLU A 9 -5.08 20.14 0.42
C GLU A 9 -5.32 20.88 1.74
N SER A 10 -6.54 21.43 1.91
CA SER A 10 -6.91 22.15 3.13
C SER A 10 -7.09 21.24 4.34
N ARG A 11 -7.71 20.06 4.15
CA ARG A 11 -7.98 19.09 5.24
C ARG A 11 -6.71 18.40 5.74
N LEU A 12 -5.83 18.04 4.81
CA LEU A 12 -4.59 17.30 5.05
C LEU A 12 -3.40 18.20 5.35
N ASN A 13 -3.56 19.52 5.17
CA ASN A 13 -2.49 20.51 5.28
C ASN A 13 -1.31 20.18 4.35
N ILE A 14 -1.61 19.98 3.07
CA ILE A 14 -0.67 19.68 1.98
C ILE A 14 -0.96 20.57 0.76
N LYS A 15 -0.02 20.63 -0.19
CA LYS A 15 -0.27 21.11 -1.54
C LYS A 15 0.05 20.03 -2.56
N VAL A 16 -0.79 19.85 -3.55
CA VAL A 16 -0.50 19.01 -4.70
C VAL A 16 0.41 19.76 -5.66
N LEU A 17 1.56 19.18 -5.97
CA LEU A 17 2.55 19.75 -6.88
C LEU A 17 2.30 19.32 -8.32
N LYS A 18 2.22 18.01 -8.55
CA LYS A 18 2.05 17.42 -9.89
C LYS A 18 1.44 16.03 -9.81
N GLU A 19 0.83 15.62 -10.90
CA GLU A 19 0.48 14.23 -11.16
C GLU A 19 1.75 13.41 -11.40
N ILE A 20 1.84 12.23 -10.80
CA ILE A 20 2.99 11.32 -10.92
C ILE A 20 2.61 9.94 -11.46
N GLY A 21 1.31 9.62 -11.52
CA GLY A 21 0.80 8.38 -12.08
C GLY A 21 -0.72 8.46 -12.27
N SER A 22 -1.22 7.77 -13.28
CA SER A 22 -2.64 7.74 -13.63
C SER A 22 -2.98 6.43 -14.33
N GLY A 23 -4.06 5.78 -13.90
CA GLY A 23 -4.52 4.51 -14.42
C GLY A 23 -6.04 4.39 -14.36
N LEU A 24 -6.56 3.20 -14.65
CA LEU A 24 -8.00 2.94 -14.62
C LEU A 24 -8.61 3.16 -13.22
N GLN A 25 -7.85 2.82 -12.18
CA GLN A 25 -8.33 2.86 -10.80
C GLN A 25 -8.13 4.22 -10.11
N GLY A 26 -7.28 5.10 -10.64
CA GLY A 26 -7.02 6.33 -9.93
C GLY A 26 -5.89 7.19 -10.47
N VAL A 27 -5.63 8.26 -9.73
CA VAL A 27 -4.57 9.22 -10.03
C VAL A 27 -3.74 9.47 -8.77
N ALA A 28 -2.43 9.44 -8.91
CA ALA A 28 -1.45 9.71 -7.86
C ALA A 28 -0.82 11.09 -8.07
N TYR A 29 -0.70 11.84 -6.98
CA TYR A 29 -0.16 13.19 -6.96
C TYR A 29 0.99 13.29 -5.95
N GLU A 30 2.08 13.91 -6.37
CA GLU A 30 3.14 14.33 -5.44
C GLU A 30 2.71 15.57 -4.66
N THR A 31 3.01 15.58 -3.37
CA THR A 31 2.70 16.68 -2.46
C THR A 31 3.95 17.48 -2.07
N ASP A 32 3.76 18.70 -1.55
CA ASP A 32 4.85 19.61 -1.19
C ASP A 32 5.70 19.17 0.01
N ASP A 33 5.22 18.21 0.79
CA ASP A 33 5.96 17.60 1.89
C ASP A 33 6.56 16.22 1.54
N GLY A 34 6.55 15.85 0.26
CA GLY A 34 7.18 14.63 -0.22
C GLY A 34 6.36 13.36 -0.08
N ARG A 35 5.09 13.44 0.34
CA ARG A 35 4.14 12.32 0.36
C ARG A 35 3.40 12.17 -0.97
N VAL A 36 2.67 11.06 -1.13
CA VAL A 36 1.81 10.80 -2.28
C VAL A 36 0.34 10.85 -1.86
N LEU A 37 -0.43 11.70 -2.54
CA LEU A 37 -1.89 11.68 -2.47
C LEU A 37 -2.43 10.89 -3.66
N LYS A 38 -3.05 9.74 -3.40
CA LYS A 38 -3.79 8.97 -4.40
C LYS A 38 -5.29 9.23 -4.25
N ILE A 39 -5.98 9.39 -5.38
CA ILE A 39 -7.44 9.37 -5.47
C ILE A 39 -7.83 8.13 -6.26
N THR A 40 -8.50 7.19 -5.62
CA THR A 40 -8.85 5.88 -6.18
C THR A 40 -10.37 5.67 -6.22
N ASN A 41 -10.85 4.83 -7.13
CA ASN A 41 -12.20 4.27 -7.12
C ASN A 41 -12.24 2.84 -6.52
N SER A 42 -11.08 2.25 -6.22
CA SER A 42 -11.01 0.91 -5.63
C SER A 42 -11.38 0.95 -4.14
N PHE A 43 -12.44 0.22 -3.79
CA PHE A 43 -12.86 0.08 -2.39
C PHE A 43 -11.89 -0.81 -1.60
N SER A 44 -11.46 -1.93 -2.17
CA SER A 44 -10.55 -2.87 -1.50
C SER A 44 -9.20 -2.23 -1.23
N GLU A 45 -8.65 -1.47 -2.19
CA GLU A 45 -7.43 -0.69 -1.99
C GLU A 45 -7.58 0.28 -0.80
N ALA A 46 -8.64 1.08 -0.80
CA ALA A 46 -8.89 2.03 0.29
C ALA A 46 -9.12 1.34 1.64
N LEU A 47 -9.80 0.18 1.65
CA LEU A 47 -10.02 -0.60 2.86
C LEU A 47 -8.73 -1.19 3.43
N ASN A 48 -7.89 -1.76 2.56
CA ASN A 48 -6.59 -2.33 2.91
C ASN A 48 -5.64 -1.25 3.40
N SER A 49 -5.56 -0.10 2.71
CA SER A 49 -4.80 1.06 3.19
C SER A 49 -5.30 1.55 4.55
N LYS A 50 -6.62 1.56 4.81
CA LYS A 50 -7.16 1.95 6.12
C LYS A 50 -6.83 0.94 7.21
N HIS A 51 -6.82 -0.36 6.90
CA HIS A 51 -6.34 -1.39 7.82
C HIS A 51 -4.86 -1.20 8.14
N LEU A 52 -4.01 -1.08 7.10
CA LEU A 52 -2.56 -0.91 7.25
C LEU A 52 -2.17 0.43 7.89
N MET A 53 -3.03 1.46 7.81
CA MET A 53 -2.86 2.69 8.58
C MET A 53 -3.03 2.45 10.09
N ASN A 54 -3.93 1.54 10.49
CA ASN A 54 -4.21 1.25 11.90
C ASN A 54 -3.34 0.11 12.46
N GLU A 55 -2.91 -0.80 11.59
CA GLU A 55 -1.99 -1.90 11.89
C GLU A 55 -0.81 -1.85 10.91
N PRO A 56 0.17 -0.95 11.13
CA PRO A 56 1.27 -0.73 10.20
C PRO A 56 2.11 -1.96 9.90
N SER A 57 2.69 -1.98 8.69
CA SER A 57 3.68 -2.94 8.24
C SER A 57 4.96 -2.21 7.84
N GLN A 58 6.11 -2.75 8.23
CA GLN A 58 7.40 -2.27 7.73
C GLN A 58 7.69 -2.68 6.27
N HIS A 59 6.85 -3.58 5.71
CA HIS A 59 6.99 -4.16 4.37
C HIS A 59 6.01 -3.55 3.37
N THR A 60 5.18 -2.60 3.80
CA THR A 60 4.34 -1.78 2.92
C THR A 60 4.77 -0.32 3.03
N VAL A 61 4.25 0.52 2.13
CA VAL A 61 4.28 1.97 2.35
C VAL A 61 3.55 2.33 3.66
N GLU A 62 4.03 3.38 4.31
CA GLU A 62 3.30 3.98 5.42
C GLU A 62 2.05 4.72 4.91
N PHE A 63 0.92 4.54 5.58
CA PHE A 63 -0.33 5.25 5.29
C PHE A 63 -0.58 6.31 6.36
N TYR A 64 -0.76 7.55 5.93
CA TYR A 64 -0.92 8.71 6.83
C TYR A 64 -2.38 9.12 7.03
N ASP A 65 -3.22 8.94 6.02
CA ASP A 65 -4.66 9.20 6.09
C ASP A 65 -5.38 8.48 4.94
N VAL A 66 -6.57 7.94 5.23
CA VAL A 66 -7.41 7.27 4.25
C VAL A 66 -8.87 7.64 4.51
N GLY A 67 -9.63 7.93 3.45
CA GLY A 67 -11.04 8.25 3.63
C GLY A 67 -11.87 8.27 2.37
N LYS A 68 -13.19 8.30 2.60
CA LYS A 68 -14.19 8.31 1.54
C LYS A 68 -14.43 9.73 1.01
N LEU A 69 -14.54 9.83 -0.30
CA LEU A 69 -14.97 11.01 -1.05
C LEU A 69 -16.39 10.80 -1.59
N ILE A 70 -16.94 11.82 -2.23
CA ILE A 70 -18.20 11.72 -2.95
C ILE A 70 -18.10 10.77 -4.17
N ASN A 71 -19.23 10.22 -4.60
CA ASN A 71 -19.36 9.34 -5.78
C ASN A 71 -18.48 8.09 -5.71
N ASP A 72 -18.44 7.44 -4.56
CA ASP A 72 -17.72 6.18 -4.32
C ASP A 72 -16.24 6.22 -4.73
N LYS A 73 -15.63 7.38 -4.51
CA LYS A 73 -14.18 7.56 -4.58
C LYS A 73 -13.57 7.59 -3.19
N TYR A 74 -12.27 7.37 -3.12
CA TYR A 74 -11.49 7.38 -1.89
C TYR A 74 -10.23 8.22 -2.11
N TYR A 75 -9.64 8.68 -1.02
CA TYR A 75 -8.29 9.22 -1.02
C TYR A 75 -7.41 8.37 -0.10
N ILE A 76 -6.14 8.28 -0.45
CA ILE A 76 -5.07 7.66 0.33
C ILE A 76 -3.91 8.64 0.33
N LEU A 77 -3.40 8.99 1.51
CA LEU A 77 -2.16 9.74 1.69
C LEU A 77 -1.11 8.78 2.22
N GLN A 78 -0.02 8.58 1.48
CA GLN A 78 0.96 7.53 1.78
C GLN A 78 2.40 7.98 1.54
N GLU A 79 3.34 7.17 2.01
CA GLU A 79 4.78 7.30 1.76
C GLU A 79 5.09 7.32 0.26
N LYS A 80 6.09 8.11 -0.13
CA LYS A 80 6.60 8.13 -1.49
C LYS A 80 7.73 7.12 -1.65
N VAL A 81 7.69 6.36 -2.72
CA VAL A 81 8.70 5.35 -3.07
C VAL A 81 9.30 5.64 -4.45
N GLU A 82 10.53 5.18 -4.65
CA GLU A 82 11.17 5.06 -5.96
C GLU A 82 10.81 3.70 -6.58
N THR A 83 10.21 3.70 -7.77
CA THR A 83 9.77 2.45 -8.41
C THR A 83 10.82 1.86 -9.34
N GLY A 84 11.69 2.67 -9.97
CA GLY A 84 12.57 2.21 -11.05
C GLY A 84 13.48 1.03 -10.69
N ILE A 85 14.21 1.12 -9.57
CA ILE A 85 15.09 0.02 -9.13
C ILE A 85 14.27 -1.20 -8.71
N ALA A 86 13.19 -1.01 -7.95
CA ALA A 86 12.36 -2.12 -7.46
C ALA A 86 11.68 -2.87 -8.61
N GLN A 87 11.21 -2.15 -9.63
CA GLN A 87 10.63 -2.71 -10.84
C GLN A 87 11.65 -3.59 -11.59
N GLN A 88 12.87 -3.09 -11.80
CA GLN A 88 13.90 -3.87 -12.49
C GLN A 88 14.25 -5.15 -11.72
N LEU A 89 14.42 -5.06 -10.39
CA LEU A 89 14.72 -6.24 -9.55
C LEU A 89 13.59 -7.28 -9.62
N PHE A 90 12.34 -6.83 -9.70
CA PHE A 90 11.19 -7.72 -9.86
C PHE A 90 11.20 -8.42 -11.21
N GLU A 91 11.39 -7.67 -12.30
CA GLU A 91 11.48 -8.21 -13.66
C GLU A 91 12.62 -9.23 -13.79
N ASP A 92 13.81 -8.91 -13.27
CA ASP A 92 14.99 -9.79 -13.28
C ASP A 92 14.73 -11.10 -12.52
N LEU A 93 14.00 -11.03 -11.39
CA LEU A 93 13.62 -12.22 -10.63
C LEU A 93 12.54 -13.06 -11.32
N MET A 94 11.61 -12.45 -12.06
CA MET A 94 10.66 -13.20 -12.87
C MET A 94 11.36 -13.98 -13.98
N GLU A 95 12.29 -13.34 -14.70
CA GLU A 95 13.10 -14.01 -15.73
C GLU A 95 13.94 -15.13 -15.11
N TYR A 96 14.56 -14.87 -13.95
CA TYR A 96 15.32 -15.88 -13.21
C TYR A 96 14.47 -17.07 -12.79
N ALA A 97 13.23 -16.84 -12.31
CA ALA A 97 12.31 -17.90 -11.91
C ALA A 97 11.95 -18.83 -13.09
N GLU A 98 11.63 -18.22 -14.24
CA GLU A 98 11.31 -18.94 -15.47
C GLU A 98 12.49 -19.79 -15.94
N ASP A 99 13.68 -19.19 -16.02
CA ASP A 99 14.89 -19.84 -16.55
C ASP A 99 15.44 -20.95 -15.66
N LYS A 100 15.44 -20.75 -14.32
CA LYS A 100 16.10 -21.66 -13.38
C LYS A 100 15.21 -22.76 -12.87
N PHE A 101 13.95 -22.44 -12.60
CA PHE A 101 13.04 -23.36 -11.91
C PHE A 101 11.92 -23.86 -12.81
N ASN A 102 11.72 -23.26 -13.99
CA ASN A 102 10.60 -23.57 -14.87
C ASN A 102 9.25 -23.46 -14.12
N TYR A 103 9.17 -22.50 -13.20
CA TYR A 103 7.95 -22.10 -12.50
C TYR A 103 7.79 -20.58 -12.58
N ASP A 104 6.59 -20.10 -12.26
CA ASP A 104 6.33 -18.67 -12.09
C ASP A 104 6.97 -18.12 -10.81
N PHE A 105 7.04 -16.78 -10.74
CA PHE A 105 7.61 -16.06 -9.61
C PHE A 105 6.88 -16.35 -8.29
N ASP A 106 5.56 -16.55 -8.32
CA ASP A 106 4.77 -16.89 -7.14
C ASP A 106 5.18 -18.23 -6.52
N SER A 107 5.43 -19.24 -7.37
CA SER A 107 5.94 -20.53 -6.94
C SER A 107 7.32 -20.40 -6.29
N MET A 108 8.19 -19.56 -6.87
CA MET A 108 9.52 -19.26 -6.30
C MET A 108 9.41 -18.60 -4.92
N LEU A 109 8.51 -17.62 -4.76
CA LEU A 109 8.24 -16.95 -3.48
C LEU A 109 7.76 -17.92 -2.38
N GLY A 110 7.12 -19.03 -2.75
CA GLY A 110 6.64 -20.05 -1.81
C GLY A 110 7.68 -21.10 -1.41
N CYS A 111 8.66 -21.38 -2.27
CA CYS A 111 9.54 -22.56 -2.13
C CYS A 111 11.00 -22.21 -1.83
N GLU A 112 11.47 -21.06 -2.32
CA GLU A 112 12.88 -20.69 -2.26
C GLU A 112 13.15 -19.70 -1.11
N THR A 113 14.43 -19.58 -0.75
CA THR A 113 14.91 -18.61 0.23
C THR A 113 15.90 -17.65 -0.42
N LYS A 114 16.24 -16.57 0.29
CA LYS A 114 17.32 -15.65 -0.10
C LYS A 114 18.62 -16.37 -0.48
N ALA A 115 18.94 -17.49 0.18
CA ALA A 115 20.18 -18.24 -0.05
C ALA A 115 20.18 -19.02 -1.39
N ASP A 116 19.00 -19.23 -1.98
CA ASP A 116 18.83 -19.96 -3.23
C ASP A 116 18.89 -19.03 -4.46
N ILE A 117 18.86 -17.70 -4.24
CA ILE A 117 18.92 -16.68 -5.29
C ILE A 117 20.36 -16.44 -5.74
N ASP A 118 20.72 -17.04 -6.88
CA ASP A 118 22.03 -16.87 -7.56
C ASP A 118 22.04 -15.63 -8.48
N LEU A 119 21.69 -14.47 -7.91
CA LEU A 119 21.79 -13.13 -8.51
C LEU A 119 22.63 -12.23 -7.59
N SER A 120 22.51 -10.90 -7.72
CA SER A 120 23.17 -9.99 -6.79
C SER A 120 22.54 -10.03 -5.39
N GLU A 121 23.31 -9.62 -4.37
CA GLU A 121 22.80 -9.47 -3.00
C GLU A 121 21.54 -8.58 -2.94
N GLU A 122 21.48 -7.54 -3.78
CA GLU A 122 20.33 -6.63 -3.86
C GLU A 122 19.05 -7.35 -4.35
N HIS A 123 19.16 -8.29 -5.31
CA HIS A 123 18.03 -9.12 -5.73
C HIS A 123 17.58 -10.06 -4.61
N ALA A 124 18.55 -10.64 -3.90
CA ALA A 124 18.28 -11.56 -2.80
C ALA A 124 17.59 -10.84 -1.62
N GLU A 125 18.03 -9.61 -1.29
CA GLU A 125 17.38 -8.75 -0.29
C GLU A 125 15.98 -8.28 -0.72
N PHE A 126 15.81 -7.93 -1.99
CA PHE A 126 14.50 -7.59 -2.55
C PHE A 126 13.54 -8.78 -2.46
N PHE A 127 13.97 -9.97 -2.92
CA PHE A 127 13.19 -11.20 -2.86
C PHE A 127 12.72 -11.52 -1.44
N GLU A 128 13.64 -11.47 -0.46
CA GLU A 128 13.31 -11.67 0.95
C GLU A 128 12.28 -10.63 1.44
N SER A 129 12.44 -9.37 1.05
CA SER A 129 11.52 -8.29 1.43
C SER A 129 10.10 -8.53 0.91
N ILE A 130 9.96 -9.02 -0.33
CA ILE A 130 8.65 -9.38 -0.91
C ILE A 130 8.05 -10.59 -0.19
N GLN A 131 8.84 -11.63 0.12
CA GLN A 131 8.36 -12.77 0.92
C GLN A 131 7.87 -12.33 2.30
N MET A 132 8.59 -11.42 2.95
CA MET A 132 8.20 -10.87 4.25
C MET A 132 6.91 -10.05 4.14
N ALA A 133 6.74 -9.25 3.07
CA ALA A 133 5.51 -8.52 2.80
C ALA A 133 4.30 -9.47 2.69
N LEU A 134 4.42 -10.54 1.90
CA LEU A 134 3.37 -11.53 1.72
C LEU A 134 2.95 -12.19 3.05
N ARG A 135 3.92 -12.61 3.86
CA ARG A 135 3.66 -13.25 5.16
C ARG A 135 3.01 -12.28 6.15
N ASP A 136 3.49 -11.04 6.17
CA ASP A 136 2.98 -10.02 7.07
C ASP A 136 1.54 -9.61 6.70
N LEU A 137 1.25 -9.42 5.41
CA LEU A 137 -0.10 -9.15 4.91
C LEU A 137 -1.05 -10.31 5.18
N ALA A 138 -0.62 -11.56 4.96
CA ALA A 138 -1.41 -12.74 5.29
C ALA A 138 -1.73 -12.81 6.79
N SER A 139 -0.79 -12.44 7.66
CA SER A 139 -1.03 -12.39 9.12
C SER A 139 -2.09 -11.36 9.52
N LYS A 140 -2.32 -10.34 8.68
CA LYS A 140 -3.34 -9.30 8.83
C LYS A 140 -4.64 -9.63 8.07
N GLY A 141 -4.75 -10.82 7.49
CA GLY A 141 -5.94 -11.26 6.76
C GLY A 141 -6.01 -10.84 5.29
N ILE A 142 -4.93 -10.32 4.73
CA ILE A 142 -4.84 -9.90 3.32
C ILE A 142 -4.07 -10.99 2.54
N TYR A 143 -4.81 -11.83 1.80
CA TYR A 143 -4.26 -13.06 1.20
C TYR A 143 -4.10 -13.04 -0.32
N SER A 144 -4.75 -12.10 -1.00
CA SER A 144 -4.68 -11.94 -2.44
C SER A 144 -4.53 -10.45 -2.68
N PHE A 145 -3.39 -10.06 -3.22
CA PHE A 145 -3.19 -8.71 -3.70
C PHE A 145 -2.39 -8.73 -4.98
N ASP A 146 -2.60 -7.72 -5.81
CA ASP A 146 -2.00 -7.58 -7.13
C ASP A 146 -0.49 -7.28 -7.03
N LEU A 147 0.31 -8.33 -6.83
CA LEU A 147 1.76 -8.23 -6.79
C LEU A 147 2.32 -8.20 -8.21
N THR A 148 2.65 -6.99 -8.67
CA THR A 148 3.26 -6.73 -9.97
C THR A 148 4.48 -5.83 -9.82
N GLU A 149 5.27 -5.74 -10.89
CA GLU A 149 6.43 -4.84 -10.98
C GLU A 149 6.04 -3.36 -10.79
N GLY A 150 4.78 -3.01 -11.07
CA GLY A 150 4.21 -1.68 -10.87
C GLY A 150 3.84 -1.35 -9.41
N ASN A 151 3.76 -2.36 -8.55
CA ASN A 151 3.26 -2.26 -7.18
C ASN A 151 4.37 -2.51 -6.12
N VAL A 152 5.63 -2.42 -6.54
CA VAL A 152 6.82 -2.52 -5.69
C VAL A 152 7.64 -1.23 -5.74
N GLY A 153 8.26 -0.87 -4.61
CA GLY A 153 9.03 0.35 -4.52
C GLY A 153 10.13 0.31 -3.47
N ARG A 154 11.05 1.27 -3.56
CA ARG A 154 12.09 1.52 -2.56
C ARG A 154 11.81 2.82 -1.83
N THR A 155 11.72 2.75 -0.51
CA THR A 155 11.53 3.92 0.36
C THR A 155 12.82 4.74 0.47
N THR A 156 12.73 5.98 0.96
CA THR A 156 13.89 6.88 1.06
C THR A 156 14.96 6.39 2.06
N ASP A 157 14.56 5.58 3.04
CA ASP A 157 15.46 4.89 3.98
C ASP A 157 16.01 3.56 3.44
N GLY A 158 15.63 3.18 2.22
CA GLY A 158 16.22 2.07 1.47
C GLY A 158 15.49 0.74 1.58
N ARG A 159 14.36 0.65 2.28
CA ARG A 159 13.53 -0.58 2.37
C ARG A 159 12.82 -0.85 1.05
N TYR A 160 12.67 -2.11 0.71
CA TYR A 160 11.76 -2.54 -0.35
C TYR A 160 10.38 -2.80 0.25
N VAL A 161 9.36 -2.26 -0.40
CA VAL A 161 7.98 -2.32 0.07
C VAL A 161 7.03 -2.59 -1.08
N VAL A 162 5.86 -3.13 -0.75
CA VAL A 162 4.71 -3.20 -1.64
C VAL A 162 3.75 -2.04 -1.38
N PHE A 163 3.05 -1.60 -2.41
CA PHE A 163 1.97 -0.61 -2.33
C PHE A 163 0.85 -0.99 -3.30
N ASP A 164 -0.22 -0.19 -3.35
CA ASP A 164 -1.38 -0.48 -4.20
C ASP A 164 -2.02 -1.86 -3.89
N ILE A 165 -2.28 -2.10 -2.60
CA ILE A 165 -2.75 -3.40 -2.10
C ILE A 165 -4.24 -3.58 -2.42
N GLU A 166 -4.54 -3.91 -3.67
CA GLU A 166 -5.87 -4.24 -4.17
C GLU A 166 -6.11 -5.75 -4.08
N THR A 167 -7.22 -6.16 -3.46
CA THR A 167 -7.63 -7.57 -3.39
C THR A 167 -8.63 -7.88 -4.49
N GLU A 168 -8.29 -8.84 -5.34
CA GLU A 168 -9.18 -9.34 -6.40
C GLU A 168 -10.42 -10.02 -5.80
N ASP A 169 -11.55 -9.91 -6.50
CA ASP A 169 -12.84 -10.54 -6.15
C ASP A 169 -13.35 -10.24 -4.72
N TYR A 170 -12.86 -9.18 -4.09
CA TYR A 170 -13.32 -8.77 -2.77
C TYR A 170 -14.75 -8.21 -2.84
N GLU A 171 -15.69 -8.87 -2.17
CA GLU A 171 -17.05 -8.38 -1.99
C GLU A 171 -17.18 -7.60 -0.67
N PRO A 172 -17.41 -6.27 -0.70
CA PRO A 172 -17.54 -5.47 0.51
C PRO A 172 -18.75 -5.86 1.36
N THR A 173 -18.55 -6.02 2.66
CA THR A 173 -19.63 -6.19 3.63
C THR A 173 -20.13 -4.85 4.17
N LEU A 174 -21.28 -4.86 4.85
CA LEU A 174 -21.78 -3.66 5.55
C LEU A 174 -20.81 -3.19 6.65
N ASP A 175 -20.08 -4.12 7.28
CA ASP A 175 -19.11 -3.78 8.32
C ASP A 175 -17.91 -3.06 7.73
N ASP A 176 -17.50 -3.38 6.52
CA ASP A 176 -16.42 -2.68 5.81
C ASP A 176 -16.82 -1.26 5.45
N PHE A 177 -18.05 -1.07 4.96
CA PHE A 177 -18.57 0.29 4.73
C PHE A 177 -18.68 1.08 6.03
N ALA A 178 -19.15 0.44 7.11
CA ALA A 178 -19.20 1.09 8.41
C ALA A 178 -17.81 1.48 8.90
N TYR A 179 -16.83 0.58 8.76
CA TYR A 179 -15.44 0.80 9.09
C TYR A 179 -14.84 1.98 8.30
N MET A 180 -15.04 2.03 6.98
CA MET A 180 -14.57 3.13 6.14
C MET A 180 -15.18 4.49 6.53
N ASN A 181 -16.41 4.52 7.03
CA ASN A 181 -17.10 5.74 7.45
C ASN A 181 -16.80 6.20 8.90
N ARG A 182 -16.09 5.41 9.71
CA ARG A 182 -15.69 5.84 11.06
C ARG A 182 -14.66 6.97 10.99
N ASN A 183 -15.01 8.13 11.57
CA ASN A 183 -14.11 9.26 11.77
C ASN A 183 -13.26 9.02 13.04
N GLN A 184 -11.94 8.92 12.90
CA GLN A 184 -11.07 8.67 14.06
C GLN A 184 -11.01 9.83 15.07
N ASN A 185 -11.36 11.05 14.66
CA ASN A 185 -11.37 12.21 15.57
C ASN A 185 -12.47 12.15 16.65
N THR A 186 -13.49 11.29 16.54
CA THR A 186 -14.56 11.21 17.54
C THR A 186 -14.36 10.13 18.60
N ASP A 187 -13.39 9.23 18.43
CA ASP A 187 -13.17 8.11 19.35
C ASP A 187 -12.03 8.35 20.35
N ARG A 188 -11.06 9.23 20.06
CA ARG A 188 -10.08 9.67 21.08
C ARG A 188 -10.71 10.44 22.25
N ASP A 189 -11.84 11.10 22.01
CA ASP A 189 -12.57 11.85 23.05
C ASP A 189 -13.49 10.95 23.91
N ARG A 190 -13.71 9.68 23.53
CA ARG A 190 -14.53 8.76 24.32
C ARG A 190 -13.77 8.01 25.41
N GLU A 191 -12.46 7.84 25.25
CA GLU A 191 -11.63 7.08 26.22
C GLU A 191 -11.29 7.84 27.50
N CYS A 192 -11.56 9.15 27.58
CA CYS A 192 -11.30 9.98 28.78
C CYS A 192 -12.52 10.22 29.69
N SER A 193 -13.57 9.39 29.63
CA SER A 193 -14.77 9.59 30.47
C SER A 193 -15.02 8.55 31.57
N HIS A 194 -14.14 7.56 31.75
CA HIS A 194 -14.28 6.57 32.82
C HIS A 194 -13.03 6.50 33.72
N SER A 195 -12.86 7.54 34.53
CA SER A 195 -12.22 7.35 35.85
C SER A 195 -13.29 6.80 36.80
N PRO A 196 -13.15 5.58 37.36
CA PRO A 196 -13.96 5.21 38.51
C PRO A 196 -13.44 6.06 39.68
N GLY A 197 -14.24 7.04 40.09
CA GLY A 197 -14.06 7.66 41.39
C GLY A 197 -14.39 6.64 42.46
N PHE A 198 -13.37 6.10 43.12
CA PHE A 198 -13.37 5.64 44.51
C PHE A 198 -11.97 5.81 45.09
#